data_AF-A0A3M2CG16-F1
#
_entry.id   AF-A0A3M2CG16-F1
#
_cell.length_a   1.000
_cell.length_b   1.000
_cell.length_c   1.000
_cell.angle_alpha   90.00
_cell.angle_beta   90.00
_cell.angle_gamma   90.00
#
_symmetry.space_group_name_H-M   'P 1'
#
loop_
_entity.id
_entity.type
_entity.pdbx_description
1 polymer ?
#
loop_
_entity_poly.entity_id
_entity_poly.type
_entity_poly.pdbx_seq_one_letter_code
_entity_poly.pdbx_strand_id
1 'polypeptide(L)'
;MPRVSTPRTDVIAELGEQLRFASKRTLVRHLDRIDELATQVDPAGLYPEDFVVFRVTGYRPQVDEPRLIPGDALRGDLSALAERLSESAGLTEDDLTGEVETVASLTERWGVTRRTLERYRRLGLIARRVDLGLGRRALVFGRAGVEAFERAHAARLERAGSFTRLDEAELRRLWRRAQRYRARFGWSINRVAQRLAARTGRSAEGVRRALRRMDREAGGGVFPEPGPPTGRERMVAVRAARRGIEPALLARRSGRRKSAVVRAWHEGRADLLRSLGLPASGSAAVDVPGASPARWGLVTRGETDLAALLASMRGRRTPIAVEERARASARRALVSAAGARIAALPGSSVSGAELDEIETMLRWATLLKAALVATQLRLVIDTLEARLGGPVDSLPPTRAGAL
;
A
#
# COMPACT_ATOMS: atom_id res chain seq x y z
N MET A 1 -7.01 -22.02 -14.52
CA MET A 1 -8.24 -22.68 -14.00
C MET A 1 -8.36 -22.40 -12.51
N PRO A 2 -9.57 -22.24 -11.93
CA PRO A 2 -9.69 -22.04 -10.48
C PRO A 2 -9.16 -23.30 -9.77
N ARG A 3 -8.16 -23.09 -8.90
CA ARG A 3 -7.57 -24.14 -8.05
C ARG A 3 -8.67 -24.77 -7.21
N VAL A 4 -8.56 -26.07 -6.99
CA VAL A 4 -9.46 -26.79 -6.07
C VAL A 4 -9.37 -26.12 -4.70
N SER A 5 -10.51 -25.87 -4.08
CA SER A 5 -10.55 -25.24 -2.75
C SER A 5 -9.82 -26.12 -1.74
N THR A 6 -9.07 -25.50 -0.83
CA THR A 6 -8.33 -26.21 0.22
C THR A 6 -9.06 -25.99 1.55
N PRO A 7 -9.37 -27.06 2.30
CA PRO A 7 -9.88 -26.95 3.68
C PRO A 7 -8.93 -26.12 4.56
N ARG A 8 -9.48 -25.43 5.54
CA ARG A 8 -8.73 -24.58 6.49
C ARG A 8 -8.24 -25.37 7.69
N THR A 9 -8.96 -26.42 8.05
CA THR A 9 -8.63 -27.30 9.17
C THR A 9 -7.86 -28.50 8.65
N ASP A 10 -6.72 -28.80 9.28
CA ASP A 10 -5.85 -29.91 8.90
C ASP A 10 -6.59 -31.26 8.93
N VAL A 11 -7.48 -31.44 9.91
CA VAL A 11 -8.35 -32.64 10.03
C VAL A 11 -9.14 -32.93 8.75
N ILE A 12 -9.77 -31.91 8.16
CA ILE A 12 -10.59 -32.08 6.94
C ILE A 12 -9.70 -32.23 5.71
N ALA A 13 -8.53 -31.57 5.70
CA ALA A 13 -7.55 -31.75 4.64
C ALA A 13 -7.04 -33.20 4.62
N GLU A 14 -6.62 -33.73 5.77
CA GLU A 14 -6.17 -35.13 5.95
C GLU A 14 -7.25 -36.12 5.51
N LEU A 15 -8.50 -35.92 5.96
CA LEU A 15 -9.64 -36.77 5.56
C LEU A 15 -9.82 -36.78 4.04
N GLY A 16 -9.72 -35.62 3.37
CA GLY A 16 -9.81 -35.54 1.92
C GLY A 16 -8.69 -36.31 1.20
N GLU A 17 -7.46 -36.23 1.72
CA GLU A 17 -6.30 -36.94 1.17
C GLU A 17 -6.40 -38.47 1.34
N GLN A 18 -7.03 -38.94 2.43
CA GLN A 18 -7.29 -40.36 2.66
C GLN A 18 -8.41 -40.88 1.75
N LEU A 19 -9.52 -40.13 1.64
CA LEU A 19 -10.71 -40.59 0.91
C LEU A 19 -10.54 -40.59 -0.61
N ARG A 20 -9.62 -39.80 -1.18
CA ARG A 20 -9.46 -39.65 -2.65
C ARG A 20 -9.19 -40.95 -3.41
N PHE A 21 -8.72 -41.98 -2.72
CA PHE A 21 -8.41 -43.30 -3.31
C PHE A 21 -9.60 -44.27 -3.31
N ALA A 22 -10.72 -43.88 -2.69
CA ALA A 22 -11.93 -44.70 -2.71
C ALA A 22 -12.53 -44.80 -4.12
N SER A 23 -13.31 -45.86 -4.36
CA SER A 23 -13.99 -46.05 -5.64
C SER A 23 -14.97 -44.90 -5.94
N LYS A 24 -15.19 -44.59 -7.23
CA LYS A 24 -16.11 -43.53 -7.67
C LYS A 24 -17.48 -43.62 -7.00
N ARG A 25 -18.09 -44.82 -6.95
CA ARG A 25 -19.36 -45.07 -6.27
C ARG A 25 -19.32 -44.73 -4.77
N THR A 26 -18.20 -44.99 -4.11
CA THR A 26 -18.01 -44.67 -2.69
C THR A 26 -17.88 -43.17 -2.47
N LEU A 27 -17.12 -42.48 -3.34
CA LEU A 27 -16.97 -41.03 -3.32
C LEU A 27 -18.31 -40.31 -3.53
N VAL A 28 -19.14 -40.76 -4.48
CA VAL A 28 -20.50 -40.22 -4.69
C VAL A 28 -21.34 -40.32 -3.42
N ARG A 29 -21.33 -41.46 -2.74
CA ARG A 29 -22.04 -41.63 -1.46
C ARG A 29 -21.48 -40.72 -0.35
N HIS A 30 -20.19 -40.46 -0.33
CA HIS A 30 -19.59 -39.49 0.62
C HIS A 30 -20.04 -38.06 0.32
N LEU A 31 -20.19 -37.68 -0.95
CA LEU A 31 -20.70 -36.37 -1.34
C LEU A 31 -22.13 -36.14 -0.86
N ASP A 32 -23.00 -37.14 -1.00
CA ASP A 32 -24.38 -37.06 -0.50
C ASP A 32 -24.43 -36.88 1.02
N ARG A 33 -23.58 -37.61 1.74
CA ARG A 33 -23.45 -37.46 3.20
C ARG A 33 -22.83 -36.12 3.63
N ILE A 34 -21.94 -35.55 2.82
CA ILE A 34 -21.40 -34.21 3.07
C ILE A 34 -22.51 -33.16 2.94
N ASP A 35 -23.38 -33.29 1.93
CA ASP A 35 -24.54 -32.40 1.78
C ASP A 35 -25.49 -32.49 2.98
N GLU A 36 -25.80 -33.71 3.44
CA GLU A 36 -26.59 -33.92 4.64
C GLU A 36 -25.95 -33.30 5.89
N LEU A 37 -24.66 -33.56 6.12
CA LEU A 37 -23.92 -33.03 7.27
C LEU A 37 -23.89 -31.50 7.25
N ALA A 38 -23.70 -30.88 6.08
CA ALA A 38 -23.64 -29.42 5.95
C ALA A 38 -24.92 -28.72 6.44
N THR A 39 -26.07 -29.37 6.33
CA THR A 39 -27.36 -28.84 6.83
C THR A 39 -27.50 -28.91 8.36
N GLN A 40 -26.73 -29.77 9.02
CA GLN A 40 -26.86 -30.08 10.45
C GLN A 40 -25.81 -29.40 11.32
N VAL A 41 -24.72 -28.91 10.73
CA VAL A 41 -23.65 -28.22 11.47
C VAL A 41 -24.13 -26.86 11.93
N ASP A 42 -24.13 -26.60 13.24
CA ASP A 42 -24.32 -25.29 13.88
C ASP A 42 -22.98 -24.52 13.85
N PRO A 43 -22.92 -23.28 13.35
CA PRO A 43 -21.67 -22.51 13.31
C PRO A 43 -21.08 -22.22 14.70
N ALA A 44 -21.89 -22.23 15.77
CA ALA A 44 -21.40 -22.00 17.13
C ALA A 44 -20.93 -23.29 17.83
N GLY A 45 -21.14 -24.45 17.21
CA GLY A 45 -20.80 -25.75 17.78
C GLY A 45 -19.31 -26.12 17.66
N LEU A 46 -18.91 -27.13 18.43
CA LEU A 46 -17.63 -27.82 18.31
C LEU A 46 -17.89 -29.28 17.94
N TYR A 47 -17.18 -29.78 16.93
CA TYR A 47 -17.40 -31.11 16.37
C TYR A 47 -16.14 -31.97 16.49
N PRO A 48 -16.19 -33.11 17.21
CA PRO A 48 -15.11 -34.09 17.24
C PRO A 48 -14.79 -34.66 15.85
N GLU A 49 -13.51 -34.92 15.57
CA GLU A 49 -13.09 -35.42 14.26
C GLU A 49 -13.69 -36.77 13.89
N ASP A 50 -13.77 -37.68 14.85
CA ASP A 50 -14.36 -39.01 14.72
C ASP A 50 -15.85 -38.95 14.37
N PHE A 51 -16.58 -37.98 14.94
CA PHE A 51 -17.96 -37.68 14.54
C PHE A 51 -18.02 -37.27 13.07
N VAL A 52 -17.17 -36.34 12.62
CA VAL A 52 -17.18 -35.89 11.21
C VAL A 52 -16.82 -37.03 10.27
N VAL A 53 -15.80 -37.83 10.61
CA VAL A 53 -15.41 -39.02 9.85
C VAL A 53 -16.58 -39.99 9.75
N PHE A 54 -17.26 -40.29 10.86
CA PHE A 54 -18.44 -41.16 10.87
C PHE A 54 -19.57 -40.61 10.00
N ARG A 55 -19.84 -39.31 10.08
CA ARG A 55 -20.92 -38.69 9.31
C ARG A 55 -20.65 -38.70 7.81
N VAL A 56 -19.40 -38.49 7.39
CA VAL A 56 -19.02 -38.53 5.96
C VAL A 56 -18.88 -39.96 5.45
N THR A 57 -18.22 -40.84 6.20
CA THR A 57 -17.80 -42.16 5.72
C THR A 57 -18.74 -43.29 6.10
N GLY A 58 -19.48 -43.15 7.20
CA GLY A 58 -20.25 -44.21 7.85
C GLY A 58 -19.39 -45.13 8.73
N TYR A 59 -18.07 -44.97 8.72
CA TYR A 59 -17.14 -45.74 9.55
C TYR A 59 -16.87 -44.98 10.86
N ARG A 60 -16.91 -45.69 11.99
CA ARG A 60 -16.58 -45.12 13.32
C ARG A 60 -15.13 -45.44 13.66
N PRO A 61 -14.18 -44.51 13.52
CA PRO A 61 -12.83 -44.72 13.98
C PRO A 61 -12.80 -44.73 15.52
N GLN A 62 -11.93 -45.54 16.12
CA GLN A 62 -11.58 -45.41 17.53
C GLN A 62 -10.47 -44.37 17.64
N VAL A 63 -10.79 -43.19 18.18
CA VAL A 63 -9.84 -42.10 18.40
C VAL A 63 -9.92 -41.75 19.88
N ASP A 64 -8.82 -41.96 20.62
CA ASP A 64 -8.80 -41.75 22.07
C ASP A 64 -8.96 -40.27 22.44
N GLU A 65 -8.33 -39.37 21.66
CA GLU A 65 -8.40 -37.92 21.84
C GLU A 65 -8.75 -37.22 20.53
N PRO A 66 -10.04 -37.15 20.14
CA PRO A 66 -10.44 -36.58 18.87
C PRO A 66 -10.21 -35.07 18.84
N ARG A 67 -9.56 -34.59 17.78
CA ARG A 67 -9.42 -33.14 17.53
C ARG A 67 -10.78 -32.48 17.36
N LEU A 68 -10.98 -31.31 17.96
CA LEU A 68 -12.23 -30.54 17.87
C LEU A 68 -12.19 -29.52 16.72
N ILE A 69 -13.24 -29.51 15.91
CA ILE A 69 -13.38 -28.62 14.75
C ILE A 69 -14.48 -27.59 15.03
N PRO A 70 -14.19 -26.28 14.95
CA PRO A 70 -15.20 -25.23 15.01
C PRO A 70 -16.24 -25.37 13.88
N GLY A 71 -17.52 -25.25 14.21
CA GLY A 71 -18.62 -25.43 13.25
C GLY A 71 -18.60 -24.44 12.08
N ASP A 72 -18.17 -23.20 12.31
CA ASP A 72 -18.00 -22.19 11.26
C ASP A 72 -16.89 -22.54 10.27
N ALA A 73 -15.77 -23.10 10.75
CA ALA A 73 -14.70 -23.63 9.93
C ALA A 73 -15.16 -24.89 9.17
N LEU A 74 -15.83 -25.82 9.87
CA LEU A 74 -16.33 -27.07 9.30
C LEU A 74 -17.26 -26.82 8.11
N ARG A 75 -18.20 -25.87 8.21
CA ARG A 75 -19.13 -25.54 7.11
C ARG A 75 -18.41 -25.15 5.81
N GLY A 76 -17.37 -24.33 5.91
CA GLY A 76 -16.58 -23.92 4.76
C GLY A 76 -15.72 -25.07 4.22
N ASP A 77 -15.17 -25.87 5.13
CA ASP A 77 -14.29 -26.99 4.80
C ASP A 77 -15.04 -28.15 4.15
N LEU A 78 -16.31 -28.38 4.50
CA LEU A 78 -17.17 -29.37 3.85
C LEU A 78 -17.38 -29.06 2.35
N SER A 79 -17.54 -27.79 1.96
CA SER A 79 -17.60 -27.44 0.52
C SER A 79 -16.27 -27.68 -0.18
N ALA A 80 -15.14 -27.48 0.50
CA ALA A 80 -13.82 -27.73 -0.08
C ALA A 80 -13.53 -29.24 -0.20
N LEU A 81 -13.92 -30.02 0.81
CA LEU A 81 -13.86 -31.48 0.81
C LEU A 81 -14.71 -32.05 -0.34
N ALA A 82 -15.95 -31.61 -0.48
CA ALA A 82 -16.83 -32.04 -1.58
C ALA A 82 -16.20 -31.74 -2.95
N GLU A 83 -15.65 -30.53 -3.14
CA GLU A 83 -14.98 -30.18 -4.39
C GLU A 83 -13.80 -31.12 -4.68
N ARG A 84 -12.99 -31.46 -3.67
CA ARG A 84 -11.87 -32.41 -3.81
C ARG A 84 -12.33 -33.82 -4.15
N LEU A 85 -13.30 -34.36 -3.41
CA LEU A 85 -13.79 -35.71 -3.64
C LEU A 85 -14.47 -35.83 -5.01
N SER A 86 -15.19 -34.79 -5.45
CA SER A 86 -15.80 -34.77 -6.78
C SER A 86 -14.78 -34.75 -7.92
N GLU A 87 -13.69 -34.01 -7.72
CA GLU A 87 -12.55 -33.97 -8.64
C GLU A 87 -11.83 -35.33 -8.68
N SER A 88 -11.56 -35.95 -7.53
CA SER A 88 -10.94 -37.28 -7.47
C SER A 88 -11.82 -38.38 -8.06
N ALA A 89 -13.15 -38.26 -7.93
CA ALA A 89 -14.11 -39.19 -8.51
C ALA A 89 -14.21 -39.09 -10.03
N GLY A 90 -13.74 -38.00 -10.64
CA GLY A 90 -14.00 -37.70 -12.06
C GLY A 90 -15.50 -37.65 -12.35
N LEU A 91 -16.26 -36.94 -11.51
CA LEU A 91 -17.71 -36.80 -11.64
C LEU A 91 -18.07 -36.22 -13.02
N THR A 92 -18.95 -36.89 -13.76
CA THR A 92 -19.57 -36.40 -15.00
C THR A 92 -21.02 -35.99 -14.74
N GLU A 93 -21.69 -35.43 -15.75
CA GLU A 93 -23.11 -35.05 -15.64
C GLU A 93 -24.00 -36.27 -15.33
N ASP A 94 -23.67 -37.45 -15.86
CA ASP A 94 -24.44 -38.70 -15.64
C ASP A 94 -24.38 -39.23 -14.21
N ASP A 95 -23.36 -38.86 -13.44
CA ASP A 95 -23.21 -39.29 -12.04
C ASP A 95 -23.97 -38.38 -11.06
N LEU A 96 -24.53 -37.27 -11.54
CA LEU A 96 -25.24 -36.31 -10.70
C LEU A 96 -26.61 -36.88 -10.35
N THR A 97 -26.80 -37.11 -9.05
CA THR A 97 -28.07 -37.56 -8.50
C THR A 97 -29.00 -36.35 -8.28
N GLY A 98 -30.06 -36.28 -9.08
CA GLY A 98 -31.10 -35.24 -8.97
C GLY A 98 -30.78 -33.94 -9.71
N GLU A 99 -31.63 -32.92 -9.51
CA GLU A 99 -31.46 -31.61 -10.16
C GLU A 99 -30.26 -30.85 -9.60
N VAL A 100 -29.48 -30.24 -10.50
CA VAL A 100 -28.32 -29.42 -10.15
C VAL A 100 -28.43 -28.02 -10.74
N GLU A 101 -27.87 -27.05 -10.03
CA GLU A 101 -27.82 -25.65 -10.43
C GLU A 101 -26.38 -25.27 -10.78
N THR A 102 -26.18 -24.50 -11.85
CA THR A 102 -24.85 -23.99 -12.23
C THR A 102 -24.53 -22.68 -11.51
N VAL A 103 -23.25 -22.30 -11.50
CA VAL A 103 -22.82 -20.97 -11.03
C VAL A 103 -23.61 -19.85 -11.71
N ALA A 104 -23.84 -19.94 -13.02
CA ALA A 104 -24.56 -18.91 -13.76
C ALA A 104 -26.01 -18.81 -13.28
N SER A 105 -26.71 -19.95 -13.21
CA SER A 105 -28.10 -20.03 -12.74
C SER A 105 -28.25 -19.47 -11.32
N LEU A 106 -27.40 -19.88 -10.36
CA LEU A 106 -27.48 -19.37 -8.99
C LEU A 106 -27.17 -17.87 -8.88
N THR A 107 -26.20 -17.36 -9.66
CA THR A 107 -25.91 -15.92 -9.65
C THR A 107 -27.07 -15.09 -10.18
N GLU A 108 -27.79 -15.61 -11.17
CA GLU A 108 -29.00 -14.99 -11.71
C GLU A 108 -30.16 -15.08 -10.72
N ARG A 109 -30.49 -16.30 -10.26
CA ARG A 109 -31.57 -16.58 -9.32
C ARG A 109 -31.49 -15.75 -8.04
N TRP A 110 -30.30 -15.65 -7.44
CA TRP A 110 -30.11 -14.87 -6.21
C TRP A 110 -29.75 -13.40 -6.44
N GLY A 111 -29.54 -13.00 -7.70
CA GLY A 111 -29.07 -11.65 -8.02
C GLY A 111 -27.74 -11.31 -7.35
N VAL A 112 -26.80 -12.27 -7.28
CA VAL A 112 -25.50 -12.10 -6.60
C VAL A 112 -24.32 -12.26 -7.56
N THR A 113 -23.16 -11.75 -7.18
CA THR A 113 -21.92 -11.94 -7.96
C THR A 113 -21.27 -13.29 -7.68
N ARG A 114 -20.41 -13.77 -8.59
CA ARG A 114 -19.59 -14.98 -8.38
C ARG A 114 -18.76 -14.92 -7.07
N ARG A 115 -18.22 -13.75 -6.73
CA ARG A 115 -17.48 -13.52 -5.46
C ARG A 115 -18.37 -13.69 -4.22
N THR A 116 -19.66 -13.36 -4.35
CA THR A 116 -20.63 -13.56 -3.26
C THR A 116 -20.97 -15.04 -3.12
N LEU A 117 -21.09 -15.76 -4.25
CA LEU A 117 -21.27 -17.21 -4.26
C LEU A 117 -20.08 -17.93 -3.60
N GLU A 118 -18.84 -17.52 -3.90
CA GLU A 118 -17.63 -18.02 -3.20
C GLU A 118 -17.69 -17.81 -1.69
N ARG A 119 -18.23 -16.67 -1.24
CA ARG A 119 -18.43 -16.41 0.19
C ARG A 119 -19.51 -17.31 0.79
N TYR A 120 -20.56 -17.64 0.04
CA TYR A 120 -21.62 -18.54 0.49
C TYR A 120 -21.16 -19.98 0.59
N ARG A 121 -20.22 -20.40 -0.25
CA ARG A 121 -19.54 -21.69 -0.10
C ARG A 121 -18.85 -21.85 1.25
N ARG A 122 -18.24 -20.78 1.75
CA ARG A 122 -17.65 -20.74 3.11
C ARG A 122 -18.69 -20.79 4.23
N LEU A 123 -19.97 -20.60 3.93
CA LEU A 123 -21.07 -20.62 4.89
C LEU A 123 -21.86 -21.94 4.84
N GLY A 124 -21.41 -22.93 4.06
CA GLY A 124 -22.05 -24.24 3.94
C GLY A 124 -22.82 -24.47 2.63
N LEU A 125 -22.65 -23.63 1.61
CA LEU A 125 -23.14 -23.95 0.27
C LEU A 125 -22.18 -24.94 -0.41
N ILE A 126 -22.54 -26.21 -0.45
CA ILE A 126 -21.69 -27.27 -0.97
C ILE A 126 -21.64 -27.22 -2.50
N ALA A 127 -20.42 -27.14 -3.03
CA ALA A 127 -20.14 -27.15 -4.46
C ALA A 127 -19.48 -28.47 -4.85
N ARG A 128 -19.98 -29.09 -5.92
CA ARG A 128 -19.39 -30.27 -6.56
C ARG A 128 -18.73 -29.84 -7.87
N ARG A 129 -17.62 -30.46 -8.23
CA ARG A 129 -16.87 -30.23 -9.46
C ARG A 129 -17.17 -31.35 -10.44
N VAL A 130 -17.60 -30.97 -11.64
CA VAL A 130 -18.03 -31.89 -12.70
C VAL A 130 -17.15 -31.69 -13.92
N ASP A 131 -16.71 -32.79 -14.50
CA ASP A 131 -16.04 -32.86 -15.79
C ASP A 131 -17.09 -32.83 -16.91
N LEU A 132 -16.98 -31.82 -17.77
CA LEU A 132 -17.85 -31.62 -18.92
C LEU A 132 -17.22 -32.19 -20.21
N GLY A 133 -16.11 -32.93 -20.09
CA GLY A 133 -15.32 -33.41 -21.22
C GLY A 133 -14.37 -32.35 -21.78
N LEU A 134 -13.42 -32.80 -22.60
CA LEU A 134 -12.42 -31.95 -23.29
C LEU A 134 -11.62 -31.03 -22.33
N GLY A 135 -11.39 -31.49 -21.09
CA GLY A 135 -10.69 -30.74 -20.06
C GLY A 135 -11.46 -29.54 -19.48
N ARG A 136 -12.76 -29.42 -19.77
CA ARG A 136 -13.62 -28.38 -19.21
C ARG A 136 -14.24 -28.87 -17.91
N ARG A 137 -14.16 -28.03 -16.87
CA ARG A 137 -14.75 -28.34 -15.56
C ARG A 137 -15.69 -27.23 -15.11
N ALA A 138 -16.78 -27.61 -14.47
CA ALA A 138 -17.75 -26.68 -13.89
C ALA A 138 -18.00 -26.98 -12.41
N LEU A 139 -18.45 -25.95 -11.70
CA LEU A 139 -19.02 -26.11 -10.37
C LEU A 139 -20.54 -26.17 -10.49
N VAL A 140 -21.11 -27.18 -9.84
CA VAL A 140 -22.55 -27.39 -9.74
C VAL A 140 -22.95 -27.52 -8.27
N PHE A 141 -24.22 -27.28 -7.99
CA PHE A 141 -24.80 -27.29 -6.65
C PHE A 141 -26.07 -28.13 -6.68
N GLY A 142 -26.19 -29.13 -5.81
CA GLY A 142 -27.40 -29.94 -5.73
C GLY A 142 -28.61 -29.11 -5.29
N ARG A 143 -29.76 -29.28 -5.94
CA ARG A 143 -30.97 -28.49 -5.71
C ARG A 143 -31.43 -28.53 -4.24
N ALA A 144 -31.42 -29.72 -3.62
CA ALA A 144 -31.78 -29.87 -2.22
C ALA A 144 -30.86 -29.06 -1.27
N GLY A 145 -29.55 -29.05 -1.55
CA GLY A 145 -28.58 -28.25 -0.80
C GLY A 145 -28.75 -26.75 -1.00
N VAL A 146 -29.08 -26.33 -2.23
CA VAL A 146 -29.42 -24.93 -2.55
C VAL A 146 -30.64 -24.47 -1.76
N GLU A 147 -31.71 -25.24 -1.74
CA GLU A 147 -32.94 -24.90 -1.02
C GLU A 147 -32.77 -24.91 0.50
N ALA A 148 -31.97 -25.85 1.03
CA ALA A 148 -31.60 -25.86 2.44
C ALA A 148 -30.79 -24.60 2.80
N PHE A 149 -29.86 -24.18 1.94
CA PHE A 149 -29.10 -22.95 2.11
C PHE A 149 -29.99 -21.71 2.06
N GLU A 150 -30.98 -21.68 1.16
CA GLU A 150 -31.98 -20.61 1.08
C GLU A 150 -32.79 -20.49 2.37
N ARG A 151 -33.33 -21.60 2.89
CA ARG A 151 -34.06 -21.61 4.16
C ARG A 151 -33.22 -21.11 5.33
N ALA A 152 -31.96 -21.56 5.42
CA ALA A 152 -31.05 -21.18 6.51
C ALA A 152 -30.55 -19.72 6.40
N HIS A 153 -30.55 -19.12 5.21
CA HIS A 153 -29.94 -17.81 4.95
C HIS A 153 -30.87 -16.80 4.25
N ALA A 154 -32.20 -16.96 4.34
CA ALA A 154 -33.20 -16.14 3.66
C ALA A 154 -32.94 -14.62 3.81
N ALA A 155 -32.82 -14.15 5.05
CA ALA A 155 -32.58 -12.72 5.34
C ALA A 155 -31.25 -12.19 4.75
N ARG A 156 -30.24 -13.05 4.54
CA ARG A 156 -28.96 -12.66 3.92
C ARG A 156 -29.09 -12.63 2.40
N LEU A 157 -29.82 -13.56 1.80
CA LEU A 157 -30.07 -13.59 0.36
C LEU A 157 -30.92 -12.40 -0.08
N GLU A 158 -31.98 -12.05 0.65
CA GLU A 158 -32.80 -10.86 0.39
C GLU A 158 -31.96 -9.57 0.39
N ARG A 159 -31.12 -9.40 1.42
CA ARG A 159 -30.19 -8.26 1.51
C ARG A 159 -29.17 -8.24 0.38
N ALA A 160 -28.61 -9.40 0.00
CA ALA A 160 -27.61 -9.48 -1.06
C ALA A 160 -28.19 -9.21 -2.47
N GLY A 161 -29.41 -9.70 -2.74
CA GLY A 161 -30.14 -9.42 -3.98
C GLY A 161 -30.43 -7.92 -4.14
N SER A 162 -30.87 -7.26 -3.05
CA SER A 162 -31.10 -5.80 -3.03
C SER A 162 -29.82 -4.98 -3.30
N PHE A 163 -28.65 -5.54 -2.97
CA PHE A 163 -27.37 -4.84 -3.04
C PHE A 163 -26.77 -4.80 -4.47
N THR A 164 -27.16 -5.71 -5.36
CA THR A 164 -26.28 -6.05 -6.50
C THR A 164 -26.69 -5.44 -7.84
N ARG A 165 -27.87 -4.84 -8.02
CA ARG A 165 -28.15 -4.12 -9.28
C ARG A 165 -28.75 -2.74 -9.01
N LEU A 166 -27.92 -1.71 -9.19
CA LEU A 166 -28.43 -0.44 -9.71
C LEU A 166 -28.85 -0.78 -11.14
N ASP A 167 -30.16 -0.75 -11.41
CA ASP A 167 -30.65 -0.81 -12.78
C ASP A 167 -29.94 0.29 -13.60
N GLU A 168 -29.61 0.01 -14.85
CA GLU A 168 -28.91 0.93 -15.75
C GLU A 168 -29.65 2.27 -15.84
N ALA A 169 -31.00 2.25 -15.77
CA ALA A 169 -31.81 3.46 -15.70
C ALA A 169 -31.65 4.21 -14.37
N GLU A 170 -31.56 3.51 -13.23
CA GLU A 170 -31.28 4.11 -11.92
C GLU A 170 -29.89 4.75 -11.89
N LEU A 171 -28.88 4.07 -12.43
CA LEU A 171 -27.52 4.57 -12.53
C LEU A 171 -27.43 5.84 -13.38
N ARG A 172 -28.08 5.87 -14.56
CA ARG A 172 -28.16 7.07 -15.41
C ARG A 172 -28.85 8.24 -14.70
N ARG A 173 -29.92 7.98 -13.92
CA ARG A 173 -30.59 9.01 -13.11
C ARG A 173 -29.67 9.58 -12.03
N LEU A 174 -28.93 8.73 -11.33
CA LEU A 174 -27.93 9.14 -10.34
C LEU A 174 -26.82 9.97 -10.98
N TRP A 175 -26.32 9.55 -12.14
CA TRP A 175 -25.27 10.25 -12.88
C TRP A 175 -25.70 11.67 -13.29
N ARG A 176 -26.88 11.82 -13.91
CA ARG A 176 -27.42 13.16 -14.27
C ARG A 176 -27.62 14.08 -13.07
N ARG A 177 -27.92 13.54 -11.87
CA ARG A 177 -28.00 14.33 -10.63
C ARG A 177 -26.62 14.70 -10.12
N ALA A 178 -25.67 13.77 -10.16
CA ALA A 178 -24.29 14.02 -9.76
C ALA A 178 -23.65 15.13 -10.59
N GLN A 179 -23.84 15.13 -11.91
CA GLN A 179 -23.43 16.20 -12.82
C GLN A 179 -24.05 17.54 -12.44
N ARG A 180 -25.37 17.58 -12.18
CA ARG A 180 -26.06 18.81 -11.73
C ARG A 180 -25.53 19.34 -10.40
N TYR A 181 -25.27 18.45 -9.43
CA TYR A 181 -24.69 18.87 -8.14
C TYR A 181 -23.27 19.40 -8.30
N ARG A 182 -22.48 18.80 -9.19
CA ARG A 182 -21.15 19.31 -9.53
C ARG A 182 -21.23 20.68 -10.18
N ALA A 183 -22.06 20.84 -11.20
CA ALA A 183 -22.19 22.09 -11.95
C ALA A 183 -22.74 23.24 -11.10
N ARG A 184 -23.78 22.98 -10.28
CA ARG A 184 -24.45 24.03 -9.50
C ARG A 184 -23.76 24.37 -8.19
N PHE A 185 -23.12 23.39 -7.53
CA PHE A 185 -22.60 23.57 -6.18
C PHE A 185 -21.10 23.28 -6.04
N GLY A 186 -20.41 22.83 -7.10
CA GLY A 186 -18.99 22.47 -7.04
C GLY A 186 -18.68 21.28 -6.13
N TRP A 187 -19.69 20.49 -5.75
CA TRP A 187 -19.51 19.43 -4.75
C TRP A 187 -18.52 18.35 -5.20
N SER A 188 -17.78 17.80 -4.24
CA SER A 188 -16.91 16.65 -4.46
C SER A 188 -17.73 15.38 -4.66
N ILE A 189 -17.16 14.38 -5.33
CA ILE A 189 -17.82 13.09 -5.56
C ILE A 189 -18.25 12.41 -4.25
N ASN A 190 -17.49 12.61 -3.16
CA ASN A 190 -17.81 12.08 -1.85
C ASN A 190 -19.09 12.72 -1.29
N ARG A 191 -19.20 14.06 -1.34
CA ARG A 191 -20.37 14.79 -0.86
C ARG A 191 -21.61 14.47 -1.70
N VAL A 192 -21.43 14.38 -3.02
CA VAL A 192 -22.48 13.95 -3.95
C VAL A 192 -22.95 12.53 -3.62
N ALA A 193 -22.03 11.59 -3.43
CA ALA A 193 -22.36 10.21 -3.11
C ALA A 193 -23.11 10.07 -1.77
N GLN A 194 -22.70 10.81 -0.73
CA GLN A 194 -23.42 10.84 0.55
C GLN A 194 -24.85 11.35 0.40
N ARG A 195 -25.05 12.45 -0.33
CA ARG A 195 -26.38 13.02 -0.58
C ARG A 195 -27.28 12.06 -1.35
N LEU A 196 -26.74 11.41 -2.37
CA LEU A 196 -27.51 10.48 -3.21
C LEU A 196 -27.84 9.19 -2.46
N ALA A 197 -26.90 8.65 -1.68
CA ALA A 197 -27.09 7.46 -0.85
C ALA A 197 -28.22 7.62 0.17
N ALA A 198 -28.26 8.74 0.90
CA ALA A 198 -29.33 9.04 1.84
C ALA A 198 -30.71 9.10 1.17
N ARG A 199 -30.76 9.40 -0.13
CA ARG A 199 -32.00 9.58 -0.89
C ARG A 199 -32.46 8.30 -1.60
N THR A 200 -31.58 7.33 -1.81
CA THR A 200 -31.88 6.05 -2.48
C THR A 200 -31.84 4.86 -1.54
N GLY A 201 -31.56 5.05 -0.25
CA GLY A 201 -31.40 3.95 0.71
C GLY A 201 -30.19 3.06 0.42
N ARG A 202 -29.21 3.56 -0.36
CA ARG A 202 -28.00 2.81 -0.76
C ARG A 202 -26.81 3.22 0.11
N SER A 203 -25.74 2.41 0.08
CA SER A 203 -24.49 2.80 0.75
C SER A 203 -23.77 3.94 0.00
N ALA A 204 -23.23 4.90 0.74
CA ALA A 204 -22.46 6.01 0.17
C ALA A 204 -21.25 5.53 -0.65
N GLU A 205 -20.59 4.46 -0.21
CA GLU A 205 -19.46 3.88 -0.94
C GLU A 205 -19.89 3.19 -2.25
N GLY A 206 -21.05 2.52 -2.26
CA GLY A 206 -21.61 1.91 -3.47
C GLY A 206 -21.96 2.95 -4.52
N VAL A 207 -22.67 4.02 -4.12
CA VAL A 207 -22.98 5.15 -5.01
C VAL A 207 -21.71 5.82 -5.50
N ARG A 208 -20.71 6.04 -4.62
CA ARG A 208 -19.44 6.64 -5.01
C ARG A 208 -18.72 5.83 -6.08
N ARG A 209 -18.63 4.51 -5.92
CA ARG A 209 -18.01 3.61 -6.92
C ARG A 209 -18.75 3.64 -8.24
N ALA A 210 -20.08 3.64 -8.20
CA ALA A 210 -20.93 3.71 -9.37
C ALA A 210 -20.71 5.02 -10.15
N LEU A 211 -20.71 6.17 -9.45
CA LEU A 211 -20.43 7.47 -10.06
C LEU A 211 -19.01 7.56 -10.63
N ARG A 212 -18.01 6.97 -9.96
CA ARG A 212 -16.64 6.91 -10.47
C ARG A 212 -16.49 6.08 -11.73
N ARG A 213 -17.27 5.00 -11.84
CA ARG A 213 -17.32 4.20 -13.07
C ARG A 213 -17.89 5.03 -14.23
N MET A 214 -19.05 5.64 -14.01
CA MET A 214 -19.71 6.52 -15.00
C MET A 214 -18.83 7.69 -15.43
N ASP A 215 -18.12 8.33 -14.49
CA ASP A 215 -17.22 9.45 -14.81
C ASP A 215 -16.08 8.98 -15.72
N ARG A 216 -15.46 7.84 -15.43
CA ARG A 216 -14.41 7.27 -16.29
C ARG A 216 -14.92 6.90 -17.68
N GLU A 217 -16.10 6.29 -17.77
CA GLU A 217 -16.76 5.97 -19.05
C GLU A 217 -17.09 7.23 -19.86
N ALA A 218 -17.36 8.35 -19.19
CA ALA A 218 -17.62 9.66 -19.79
C ALA A 218 -16.36 10.53 -20.01
N GLY A 219 -15.15 9.97 -19.85
CA GLY A 219 -13.88 10.68 -20.07
C GLY A 219 -13.27 11.40 -18.86
N GLY A 220 -13.83 11.23 -17.65
CA GLY A 220 -13.24 11.66 -16.38
C GLY A 220 -13.33 13.16 -16.05
N GLY A 221 -14.13 13.91 -16.81
CA GLY A 221 -14.17 15.38 -16.71
C GLY A 221 -15.07 15.94 -15.61
N VAL A 222 -16.04 15.18 -15.09
CA VAL A 222 -17.03 15.71 -14.13
C VAL A 222 -16.46 15.75 -12.71
N PHE A 223 -15.80 14.67 -12.30
CA PHE A 223 -15.13 14.57 -11.00
C PHE A 223 -13.64 14.33 -11.19
N PRO A 224 -12.90 15.32 -11.73
CA PRO A 224 -11.49 15.15 -12.05
C PRO A 224 -10.71 14.75 -10.79
N GLU A 225 -9.92 13.69 -10.91
CA GLU A 225 -8.94 13.40 -9.89
C GLU A 225 -7.79 14.41 -10.01
N PRO A 226 -7.38 15.05 -8.90
CA PRO A 226 -6.17 15.85 -8.93
C PRO A 226 -5.02 14.92 -9.34
N GLY A 227 -4.44 15.16 -10.52
CA GLY A 227 -3.28 14.44 -11.00
C GLY A 227 -2.06 14.62 -10.09
N PRO A 228 -0.92 14.01 -10.44
CA PRO A 228 0.33 14.24 -9.72
C PRO A 228 0.60 15.74 -9.53
N PRO A 229 1.17 16.16 -8.39
CA PRO A 229 1.52 17.55 -8.18
C PRO A 229 2.49 18.01 -9.27
N THR A 230 2.17 19.13 -9.89
CA THR A 230 3.03 19.78 -10.89
C THR A 230 4.33 20.25 -10.24
N GLY A 231 5.40 20.45 -11.02
CA GLY A 231 6.67 20.99 -10.50
C GLY A 231 6.50 22.31 -9.74
N ARG A 232 5.58 23.18 -10.18
CA ARG A 232 5.23 24.42 -9.48
C ARG A 232 4.60 24.15 -8.11
N GLU A 233 3.67 23.20 -8.02
CA GLU A 233 3.04 22.81 -6.75
C GLU A 233 4.05 22.16 -5.79
N ARG A 234 4.97 21.35 -6.30
CA ARG A 234 6.09 20.79 -5.52
C ARG A 234 6.94 21.89 -4.90
N MET A 235 7.34 22.89 -5.69
CA MET A 235 8.12 24.02 -5.19
C MET A 235 7.35 24.92 -4.20
N VAL A 236 6.04 25.06 -4.36
CA VAL A 236 5.19 25.73 -3.37
C VAL A 236 5.18 24.95 -2.05
N ALA A 237 5.04 23.62 -2.10
CA ALA A 237 5.07 22.77 -0.91
C ALA A 237 6.42 22.85 -0.17
N VAL A 238 7.55 22.81 -0.91
CA VAL A 238 8.89 23.00 -0.33
C VAL A 238 9.02 24.35 0.38
N ARG A 239 8.61 25.45 -0.26
CA ARG A 239 8.67 26.79 0.34
C ARG A 239 7.76 26.93 1.56
N ALA A 240 6.58 26.32 1.53
CA ALA A 240 5.64 26.34 2.64
C ALA A 240 6.23 25.59 3.86
N ALA A 241 6.79 24.40 3.64
CA ALA A 241 7.44 23.61 4.69
C ALA A 241 8.63 24.35 5.32
N ARG A 242 9.47 25.01 4.51
CA ARG A 242 10.59 25.83 5.02
C ARG A 242 10.15 27.01 5.90
N ARG A 243 8.90 27.46 5.77
CA ARG A 243 8.30 28.51 6.60
C ARG A 243 7.50 27.97 7.78
N GLY A 244 7.52 26.65 8.01
CA GLY A 244 6.75 26.02 9.09
C GLY A 244 5.24 25.98 8.86
N ILE A 245 4.76 26.14 7.62
CA ILE A 245 3.33 26.07 7.31
C ILE A 245 2.86 24.62 7.39
N GLU A 246 1.80 24.36 8.16
CA GLU A 246 1.26 23.01 8.32
C GLU A 246 0.69 22.45 7.00
N PRO A 247 1.01 21.20 6.62
CA PRO A 247 0.51 20.58 5.38
C PRO A 247 -1.02 20.57 5.25
N ALA A 248 -1.76 20.53 6.36
CA ALA A 248 -3.23 20.56 6.36
C ALA A 248 -3.79 21.88 5.83
N LEU A 249 -3.14 23.01 6.15
CA LEU A 249 -3.53 24.34 5.65
C LEU A 249 -3.31 24.44 4.15
N LEU A 250 -2.18 23.93 3.66
CA LEU A 250 -1.89 23.93 2.23
C LEU A 250 -2.83 22.99 1.46
N ALA A 251 -3.20 21.86 2.06
CA ALA A 251 -4.17 20.92 1.50
C ALA A 251 -5.55 21.58 1.31
N ARG A 252 -6.05 22.29 2.33
CA ARG A 252 -7.31 23.04 2.24
C ARG A 252 -7.27 24.10 1.14
N ARG A 253 -6.20 24.89 1.07
CA ARG A 253 -6.05 25.98 0.08
C ARG A 253 -5.91 25.46 -1.36
N SER A 254 -5.24 24.33 -1.54
CA SER A 254 -5.02 23.72 -2.86
C SER A 254 -6.12 22.75 -3.29
N GLY A 255 -7.11 22.47 -2.44
CA GLY A 255 -8.14 21.46 -2.70
C GLY A 255 -7.61 20.02 -2.79
N ARG A 256 -6.37 19.78 -2.32
CA ARG A 256 -5.71 18.47 -2.34
C ARG A 256 -5.81 17.80 -0.98
N ARG A 257 -5.54 16.49 -0.94
CA ARG A 257 -5.40 15.75 0.33
C ARG A 257 -4.08 16.11 1.01
N LYS A 258 -4.05 16.06 2.35
CA LYS A 258 -2.82 16.24 3.14
C LYS A 258 -1.67 15.35 2.65
N SER A 259 -1.96 14.07 2.37
CA SER A 259 -0.96 13.13 1.84
C SER A 259 -0.41 13.51 0.46
N ALA A 260 -1.22 14.13 -0.40
CA ALA A 260 -0.76 14.62 -1.70
C ALA A 260 0.16 15.83 -1.56
N VAL A 261 -0.10 16.71 -0.59
CA VAL A 261 0.78 17.83 -0.25
C VAL A 261 2.12 17.33 0.31
N VAL A 262 2.09 16.36 1.24
CA VAL A 262 3.32 15.76 1.78
C VAL A 262 4.14 15.09 0.68
N ARG A 263 3.48 14.37 -0.23
CA ARG A 263 4.15 13.80 -1.41
C ARG A 263 4.77 14.88 -2.30
N ALA A 264 4.05 15.95 -2.59
CA ALA A 264 4.55 17.07 -3.38
C ALA A 264 5.79 17.71 -2.74
N TRP A 265 5.81 17.80 -1.40
CA TRP A 265 6.96 18.28 -0.64
C TRP A 265 8.17 17.36 -0.79
N HIS A 266 8.01 16.05 -0.59
CA HIS A 266 9.11 15.08 -0.72
C HIS A 266 9.66 15.03 -2.15
N GLU A 267 8.79 14.95 -3.16
CA GLU A 267 9.21 14.96 -4.56
C GLU A 267 9.92 16.27 -4.92
N GLY A 268 9.46 17.42 -4.39
CA GLY A 268 10.13 18.70 -4.59
C GLY A 268 11.51 18.77 -3.96
N ARG A 269 11.71 18.16 -2.78
CA ARG A 269 13.03 18.01 -2.15
C ARG A 269 13.94 17.12 -3.00
N ALA A 270 13.43 16.01 -3.50
CA ALA A 270 14.18 15.10 -4.38
C ALA A 270 14.60 15.80 -5.67
N ASP A 271 13.71 16.57 -6.31
CA ASP A 271 14.00 17.38 -7.50
C ASP A 271 15.15 18.36 -7.23
N LEU A 272 15.13 19.06 -6.09
CA LEU A 272 16.21 19.96 -5.68
C LEU A 272 17.53 19.22 -5.46
N LEU A 273 17.52 18.06 -4.78
CA LEU A 273 18.72 17.28 -4.55
C LEU A 273 19.33 16.77 -5.87
N ARG A 274 18.51 16.28 -6.80
CA ARG A 274 18.95 15.86 -8.13
C ARG A 274 19.58 17.02 -8.91
N SER A 275 19.03 18.23 -8.78
CA SER A 275 19.56 19.42 -9.47
C SER A 275 20.99 19.81 -9.03
N LEU A 276 21.48 19.30 -7.90
CA LEU A 276 22.85 19.55 -7.44
C LEU A 276 23.91 18.84 -8.29
N GLY A 277 23.54 17.81 -9.06
CA GLY A 277 24.48 17.10 -9.94
C GLY A 277 25.69 16.51 -9.22
N LEU A 278 25.50 16.00 -8.00
CA LEU A 278 26.62 15.51 -7.18
C LEU A 278 27.24 14.23 -7.75
N PRO A 279 28.56 14.05 -7.64
CA PRO A 279 29.24 12.86 -8.11
C PRO A 279 28.78 11.62 -7.31
N ALA A 280 28.53 10.51 -8.01
CA ALA A 280 28.12 9.23 -7.44
C ALA A 280 29.27 8.19 -7.41
N SER A 281 30.50 8.65 -7.15
CA SER A 281 31.69 7.80 -7.24
C SER A 281 31.94 7.02 -5.95
N GLY A 282 31.40 5.80 -5.86
CA GLY A 282 31.81 4.77 -4.89
C GLY A 282 31.55 5.11 -3.41
N SER A 283 30.75 4.27 -2.76
CA SER A 283 30.47 4.34 -1.32
C SER A 283 31.71 3.97 -0.50
N ALA A 284 32.63 4.92 -0.30
CA ALA A 284 33.53 4.81 0.84
C ALA A 284 32.68 5.01 2.10
N ALA A 285 32.49 3.94 2.88
CA ALA A 285 31.91 4.05 4.21
C ALA A 285 32.68 5.13 4.97
N VAL A 286 31.98 6.17 5.40
CA VAL A 286 32.60 7.23 6.20
C VAL A 286 32.71 6.70 7.62
N ASP A 287 33.71 5.84 7.88
CA ASP A 287 34.07 5.54 9.25
C ASP A 287 34.84 6.75 9.79
N VAL A 288 34.12 7.56 10.58
CA VAL A 288 34.71 8.68 11.30
C VAL A 288 34.79 8.24 12.76
N PRO A 289 35.96 7.79 13.25
CA PRO A 289 36.14 7.46 14.66
C PRO A 289 35.70 8.62 15.55
N GLY A 290 35.22 8.30 16.76
CA GLY A 290 34.66 9.28 17.71
C GLY A 290 35.60 10.45 18.08
N ALA A 291 36.90 10.32 17.82
CA ALA A 291 37.92 11.34 18.06
C ALA A 291 38.44 12.06 16.79
N SER A 292 37.78 11.91 15.64
CA SER A 292 38.25 12.54 14.39
C SER A 292 38.05 14.07 14.39
N PRO A 293 39.02 14.86 13.87
CA PRO A 293 38.86 16.29 13.57
C PRO A 293 37.68 16.63 12.64
N ALA A 294 37.07 15.61 12.03
CA ALA A 294 35.87 15.73 11.21
C ALA A 294 34.55 15.77 12.00
N ARG A 295 34.55 15.61 13.34
CA ARG A 295 33.33 15.69 14.18
C ARG A 295 33.30 16.91 15.09
N TRP A 296 34.45 17.45 15.46
CA TRP A 296 34.57 18.49 16.50
C TRP A 296 35.03 19.83 15.93
N GLY A 297 34.61 20.92 16.57
CA GLY A 297 35.03 22.28 16.22
C GLY A 297 34.55 22.80 14.85
N LEU A 298 33.50 22.19 14.29
CA LEU A 298 33.01 22.58 12.95
C LEU A 298 32.10 23.81 12.96
N VAL A 299 31.51 24.13 14.10
CA VAL A 299 30.67 25.30 14.29
C VAL A 299 31.45 26.31 15.10
N THR A 300 31.79 27.43 14.49
CA THR A 300 32.39 28.59 15.17
C THR A 300 31.47 29.78 14.98
N ARG A 301 31.32 30.60 16.02
CA ARG A 301 30.60 31.86 15.90
C ARG A 301 31.41 32.76 14.97
N GLY A 302 30.79 33.23 13.89
CA GLY A 302 31.42 34.19 13.00
C GLY A 302 31.47 35.57 13.64
N GLU A 303 32.51 36.32 13.33
CA GLU A 303 32.61 37.74 13.73
C GLU A 303 31.55 38.56 12.97
N THR A 304 30.97 39.54 13.65
CA THR A 304 29.86 40.37 13.11
C THR A 304 30.30 41.72 12.59
N ASP A 305 31.56 42.10 12.84
CA ASP A 305 32.17 43.33 12.35
C ASP A 305 33.53 43.05 11.69
N LEU A 306 33.93 43.97 10.81
CA LEU A 306 35.13 43.79 9.99
C LEU A 306 36.42 43.81 10.83
N ALA A 307 36.49 44.64 11.87
CA ALA A 307 37.69 44.76 12.69
C ALA A 307 37.94 43.48 13.49
N ALA A 308 36.89 42.93 14.12
CA ALA A 308 36.93 41.64 14.81
C ALA A 308 37.26 40.50 13.83
N LEU A 309 36.69 40.53 12.61
CA LEU A 309 37.04 39.55 11.57
C LEU A 309 38.53 39.60 11.24
N LEU A 310 39.09 40.77 10.92
CA LEU A 310 40.51 40.91 10.58
C LEU A 310 41.41 40.49 11.74
N ALA A 311 41.09 40.89 12.98
CA ALA A 311 41.81 40.46 14.17
C ALA A 311 41.76 38.94 14.36
N SER A 312 40.59 38.32 14.17
CA SER A 312 40.40 36.87 14.21
C SER A 312 41.18 36.15 13.10
N MET A 313 41.25 36.72 11.89
CA MET A 313 42.05 36.18 10.78
C MET A 313 43.55 36.19 11.11
N ARG A 314 44.06 37.31 11.66
CA ARG A 314 45.45 37.44 12.12
C ARG A 314 45.74 36.51 13.31
N GLY A 315 44.82 36.35 14.25
CA GLY A 315 45.00 35.49 15.44
C GLY A 315 44.96 33.98 15.18
N ARG A 316 44.59 33.54 13.98
CA ARG A 316 44.48 32.11 13.65
C ARG A 316 45.83 31.44 13.56
N ARG A 317 45.90 30.23 14.11
CA ARG A 317 47.08 29.35 14.02
C ARG A 317 47.19 28.73 12.63
N THR A 318 48.42 28.38 12.26
CA THR A 318 48.71 27.63 11.04
C THR A 318 47.92 26.32 11.00
N PRO A 319 47.32 25.96 9.86
CA PRO A 319 46.55 24.73 9.74
C PRO A 319 47.38 23.47 10.04
N ILE A 320 46.81 22.53 10.79
CA ILE A 320 47.41 21.21 11.01
C ILE A 320 47.04 20.30 9.84
N ALA A 321 48.02 19.96 9.01
CA ALA A 321 47.82 19.23 7.75
C ALA A 321 47.06 17.89 7.92
N VAL A 322 47.27 17.19 9.05
CA VAL A 322 46.56 15.93 9.36
C VAL A 322 45.07 16.18 9.58
N GLU A 323 44.71 17.24 10.32
CA GLU A 323 43.31 17.59 10.57
C GLU A 323 42.60 18.04 9.28
N GLU A 324 43.29 18.84 8.46
CA GLU A 324 42.75 19.29 7.18
C GLU A 324 42.52 18.11 6.22
N ARG A 325 43.47 17.19 6.14
CA ARG A 325 43.33 15.99 5.32
C ARG A 325 42.15 15.13 5.80
N ALA A 326 41.99 14.97 7.12
CA ALA A 326 40.86 14.25 7.70
C ALA A 326 39.52 14.90 7.35
N ARG A 327 39.39 16.22 7.55
CA ARG A 327 38.17 16.99 7.21
C ARG A 327 37.86 16.95 5.72
N ALA A 328 38.87 17.11 4.86
CA ALA A 328 38.71 17.08 3.41
C ALA A 328 38.28 15.69 2.91
N SER A 329 38.87 14.62 3.44
CA SER A 329 38.47 13.24 3.12
C SER A 329 37.04 12.95 3.58
N ALA A 330 36.67 13.33 4.81
CA ALA A 330 35.32 13.17 5.31
C ALA A 330 34.29 13.94 4.46
N ARG A 331 34.60 15.18 4.07
CA ARG A 331 33.74 15.97 3.18
C ARG A 331 33.54 15.28 1.83
N ARG A 332 34.61 14.81 1.19
CA ARG A 332 34.53 14.09 -0.09
C ARG A 332 33.66 12.84 0.02
N ALA A 333 33.84 12.07 1.09
CA ALA A 333 33.10 10.85 1.32
C ALA A 333 31.60 11.12 1.55
N LEU A 334 31.26 12.15 2.35
CA LEU A 334 29.87 12.59 2.54
C LEU A 334 29.20 13.07 1.24
N VAL A 335 29.90 13.85 0.42
CA VAL A 335 29.37 14.33 -0.87
C VAL A 335 29.16 13.17 -1.84
N SER A 336 30.12 12.23 -1.92
CA SER A 336 30.00 11.05 -2.78
C SER A 336 28.85 10.14 -2.34
N ALA A 337 28.77 9.85 -1.03
CA ALA A 337 27.72 9.00 -0.50
C ALA A 337 26.33 9.66 -0.62
N ALA A 338 26.23 10.99 -0.47
CA ALA A 338 25.00 11.73 -0.78
C ALA A 338 24.65 11.62 -2.28
N GLY A 339 25.62 11.80 -3.19
CA GLY A 339 25.42 11.65 -4.64
C GLY A 339 24.93 10.25 -5.03
N ALA A 340 25.53 9.19 -4.47
CA ALA A 340 25.11 7.81 -4.69
C ALA A 340 23.68 7.57 -4.19
N ARG A 341 23.32 8.09 -3.01
CA ARG A 341 21.95 7.98 -2.48
C ARG A 341 20.94 8.76 -3.32
N ILE A 342 21.28 9.95 -3.80
CA ILE A 342 20.43 10.75 -4.70
C ILE A 342 20.18 9.99 -6.02
N ALA A 343 21.22 9.36 -6.58
CA ALA A 343 21.10 8.55 -7.79
C ALA A 343 20.20 7.32 -7.59
N ALA A 344 20.18 6.76 -6.38
CA ALA A 344 19.32 5.63 -6.01
C ALA A 344 17.86 6.02 -5.67
N LEU A 345 17.53 7.32 -5.56
CA LEU A 345 16.17 7.74 -5.19
C LEU A 345 15.14 7.36 -6.26
N PRO A 346 14.00 6.77 -5.89
CA PRO A 346 12.96 6.39 -6.83
C PRO A 346 12.34 7.64 -7.51
N GLY A 347 11.87 7.46 -8.75
CA GLY A 347 11.23 8.55 -9.51
C GLY A 347 9.92 9.06 -8.89
N SER A 348 9.27 8.26 -8.05
CA SER A 348 8.07 8.64 -7.29
C SER A 348 8.08 8.00 -5.90
N SER A 349 7.23 8.49 -5.00
CA SER A 349 7.03 7.91 -3.65
C SER A 349 8.28 7.93 -2.76
N VAL A 350 9.05 9.02 -2.82
CA VAL A 350 10.28 9.21 -2.04
C VAL A 350 9.99 9.32 -0.54
N SER A 351 10.79 8.63 0.28
CA SER A 351 10.69 8.68 1.74
C SER A 351 11.21 10.00 2.31
N GLY A 352 10.53 10.53 3.32
CA GLY A 352 11.00 11.72 4.04
C GLY A 352 12.31 11.45 4.79
N ALA A 353 12.43 10.27 5.41
CA ALA A 353 13.62 9.89 6.18
C ALA A 353 14.87 9.78 5.30
N GLU A 354 14.76 9.19 4.11
CA GLU A 354 15.88 9.09 3.16
C GLU A 354 16.36 10.49 2.73
N LEU A 355 15.43 11.40 2.47
CA LEU A 355 15.74 12.79 2.13
C LEU A 355 16.41 13.52 3.31
N ASP A 356 15.93 13.29 4.54
CA ASP A 356 16.51 13.88 5.74
C ASP A 356 17.95 13.41 5.98
N GLU A 357 18.23 12.13 5.74
CA GLU A 357 19.58 11.57 5.81
C GLU A 357 20.51 12.20 4.77
N ILE A 358 20.10 12.26 3.50
CA ILE A 358 20.89 12.91 2.44
C ILE A 358 21.18 14.37 2.77
N GLU A 359 20.15 15.14 3.15
CA GLU A 359 20.33 16.54 3.52
C GLU A 359 21.23 16.70 4.75
N THR A 360 21.17 15.78 5.71
CA THR A 360 22.05 15.77 6.87
C THR A 360 23.51 15.56 6.45
N MET A 361 23.78 14.62 5.55
CA MET A 361 25.13 14.42 4.99
C MET A 361 25.65 15.70 4.31
N LEU A 362 24.80 16.39 3.56
CA LEU A 362 25.15 17.65 2.89
C LEU A 362 25.37 18.81 3.87
N ARG A 363 24.58 18.90 4.95
CA ARG A 363 24.80 19.87 6.03
C ARG A 363 26.15 19.62 6.70
N TRP A 364 26.49 18.38 7.04
CA TRP A 364 27.82 18.02 7.58
C TRP A 364 28.96 18.33 6.60
N ALA A 365 28.79 18.01 5.32
CA ALA A 365 29.78 18.34 4.30
C ALA A 365 30.00 19.86 4.17
N THR A 366 28.95 20.65 4.37
CA THR A 366 28.99 22.12 4.38
C THR A 366 29.72 22.66 5.61
N LEU A 367 29.46 22.09 6.79
CA LEU A 367 30.19 22.43 8.02
C LEU A 367 31.69 22.12 7.90
N LEU A 368 32.04 20.96 7.34
CA LEU A 368 33.44 20.61 7.06
C LEU A 368 34.09 21.57 6.06
N LYS A 369 33.36 21.98 5.01
CA LYS A 369 33.83 22.99 4.06
C LYS A 369 34.10 24.32 4.78
N ALA A 370 33.17 24.77 5.61
CA ALA A 370 33.32 26.02 6.35
C ALA A 370 34.55 25.96 7.28
N ALA A 371 34.75 24.86 8.01
CA ALA A 371 35.92 24.66 8.86
C ALA A 371 37.24 24.67 8.09
N LEU A 372 37.29 24.02 6.92
CA LEU A 372 38.46 24.03 6.03
C LEU A 372 38.76 25.42 5.44
N VAL A 373 37.74 26.21 5.12
CA VAL A 373 37.94 27.60 4.68
C VAL A 373 38.44 28.45 5.84
N ALA A 374 37.90 28.22 7.04
CA ALA A 374 38.23 28.96 8.24
C ALA A 374 39.71 28.81 8.64
N THR A 375 40.32 27.64 8.43
CA THR A 375 41.76 27.43 8.69
C THR A 375 42.64 28.24 7.75
N GLN A 376 42.18 28.51 6.53
CA GLN A 376 42.94 29.23 5.50
C GLN A 376 42.86 30.75 5.61
N LEU A 377 42.02 31.29 6.50
CA LEU A 377 41.82 32.74 6.61
C LEU A 377 43.09 33.51 7.01
N ARG A 378 44.00 32.90 7.78
CA ARG A 378 45.31 33.51 8.09
C ARG A 378 46.13 33.74 6.82
N LEU A 379 46.23 32.71 5.97
CA LEU A 379 46.93 32.80 4.69
C LEU A 379 46.29 33.84 3.76
N VAL A 380 44.96 33.93 3.76
CA VAL A 380 44.22 34.93 2.98
C VAL A 380 44.62 36.34 3.40
N ILE A 381 44.61 36.66 4.71
CA ILE A 381 44.98 38.01 5.16
C ILE A 381 46.46 38.30 4.91
N ASP A 382 47.37 37.35 5.17
CA ASP A 382 48.80 37.53 4.92
C ASP A 382 49.07 37.83 3.43
N THR A 383 48.38 37.13 2.53
CA THR A 383 48.51 37.34 1.08
C THR A 383 47.99 38.72 0.66
N LEU A 384 46.87 39.15 1.24
CA LEU A 384 46.29 40.47 0.95
C LEU A 384 47.21 41.59 1.45
N GLU A 385 47.66 41.52 2.70
CA GLU A 385 48.53 42.53 3.31
C GLU A 385 49.90 42.61 2.61
N ALA A 386 50.45 41.46 2.21
CA ALA A 386 51.69 41.42 1.42
C ALA A 386 51.56 42.13 0.06
N ARG A 387 50.41 42.00 -0.62
CA ARG A 387 50.15 42.68 -1.90
C ARG A 387 49.88 44.17 -1.73
N LEU A 388 49.26 44.57 -0.63
CA LEU A 388 48.97 45.97 -0.32
C LEU A 388 50.19 46.72 0.25
N GLY A 389 51.20 45.99 0.72
CA GLY A 389 52.37 46.56 1.38
C GLY A 389 52.08 47.06 2.80
N GLY A 390 51.03 46.55 3.45
CA GLY A 390 50.60 46.98 4.79
C GLY A 390 49.24 46.40 5.21
N PRO A 391 48.79 46.70 6.44
CA PRO A 391 47.53 46.20 6.99
C PRO A 391 46.31 46.61 6.15
N VAL A 392 45.38 45.69 5.89
CA VAL A 392 44.18 45.98 5.05
C VAL A 392 43.33 47.12 5.63
N ASP A 393 43.24 47.19 6.96
CA ASP A 393 42.52 48.21 7.73
C ASP A 393 43.23 49.59 7.73
N SER A 394 44.43 49.70 7.18
CA SER A 394 45.13 50.98 7.00
C SER A 394 44.82 51.66 5.66
N LEU A 395 44.03 51.04 4.79
CA LEU A 395 43.72 51.60 3.47
C LEU A 395 42.83 52.85 3.57
N PRO A 396 43.18 53.94 2.86
CA PRO A 396 42.30 55.10 2.78
C PRO A 396 41.03 54.76 1.98
N PRO A 397 39.87 55.36 2.32
CA PRO A 397 38.59 55.07 1.67
C PRO A 397 38.61 55.16 0.14
N THR A 398 39.43 56.07 -0.40
CA THR A 398 39.60 56.29 -1.84
C THR A 398 40.28 55.13 -2.57
N ARG A 399 41.13 54.34 -1.88
CA ARG A 399 41.74 53.13 -2.43
C ARG A 399 40.92 51.88 -2.17
N ALA A 400 40.16 51.84 -1.07
CA ALA A 400 39.31 50.70 -0.73
C ALA A 400 38.17 50.47 -1.74
N GLY A 401 37.63 51.53 -2.36
CA GLY A 401 36.56 51.42 -3.38
C GLY A 401 37.04 51.06 -4.79
N ALA A 402 38.35 51.00 -5.02
CA ALA A 402 38.96 50.68 -6.33
C ALA A 402 39.47 49.23 -6.43
N LEU A 403 39.36 48.46 -5.36
CA LEU A 403 39.62 47.01 -5.25
C LEU A 403 38.29 46.25 -5.34
#